data_AF-A0A183NJI4-F1
#
_entry.id   AF-A0A183NJI4-F1
#
_cell.length_a   1.000
_cell.length_b   1.000
_cell.length_c   1.000
_cell.angle_alpha   90.00
_cell.angle_beta   90.00
_cell.angle_gamma   90.00
#
_symmetry.space_group_name_H-M   'P 1'
#
loop_
_entity.id
_entity.type
_entity.pdbx_description
1 polymer ?
#
loop_
_entity_poly.entity_id
_entity_poly.type
_entity_poly.pdbx_seq_one_letter_code
_entity_poly.pdbx_strand_id
1 'polypeptide(L)'
;MNVGEEIPARCLGETGALSFKKPTEQDFRDTQELEASLAQLNIFETQEEISQRREALVRLQEISNAWIRQKALEQNLPAHVANSTTGKIFTFGSYRLGVNFRGADIDSLLVVPRFITREEFFSDFQTVLAENSNVEDLHAVVDAFVPVLKMKFMGVEIDLLFAQIDQMSIPENFSLCENTEVLMRNMDERDVRSINGVRVTEDILNLVYNKNSFKVALKVIRIWAKRRNVYSNALGFLGGVSWAILVSRICQLYPYATPSMIVYLFFTIFSQWPWPKPVRLRECEYIASLCLPVWDPRVSKR
;
A
#
# COMPACT_ATOMS: atom_id res chain seq x y z
N MET A 1 27.39 -3.08 -6.76
CA MET A 1 26.60 -4.28 -6.45
C MET A 1 27.30 -4.97 -5.29
N ASN A 2 26.66 -5.06 -4.12
CA ASN A 2 27.22 -5.84 -3.02
C ASN A 2 27.14 -7.32 -3.42
N VAL A 3 28.30 -7.89 -3.72
CA VAL A 3 28.49 -9.33 -3.93
C VAL A 3 28.47 -9.95 -2.54
N GLY A 4 27.31 -10.47 -2.10
CA GLY A 4 27.24 -11.19 -0.82
C GLY A 4 25.86 -11.34 -0.16
N GLU A 5 24.84 -10.59 -0.56
CA GLU A 5 23.50 -10.80 0.03
C GLU A 5 22.76 -11.92 -0.70
N GLU A 6 22.65 -13.06 -0.02
CA GLU A 6 21.77 -14.16 -0.41
C GLU A 6 20.32 -13.65 -0.54
N ILE A 7 19.63 -14.02 -1.62
CA ILE A 7 18.25 -13.59 -1.83
C ILE A 7 17.38 -14.22 -0.74
N PRO A 8 16.65 -13.44 0.07
CA PRO A 8 15.79 -14.01 1.11
C PRO A 8 14.78 -14.99 0.51
N ALA A 9 14.58 -16.16 1.13
CA ALA A 9 13.70 -17.20 0.60
C ALA A 9 12.27 -16.70 0.28
N ARG A 10 11.73 -15.81 1.13
CA ARG A 10 10.43 -15.16 0.91
C ARG A 10 10.33 -14.38 -0.40
N CYS A 11 11.45 -13.88 -0.92
CA CYS A 11 11.52 -13.13 -2.18
C CYS A 11 11.49 -14.03 -3.42
N LEU A 12 11.51 -15.35 -3.26
CA LEU A 12 11.45 -16.33 -4.36
C LEU A 12 10.03 -16.90 -4.56
N GLY A 13 9.08 -16.51 -3.71
CA GLY A 13 7.70 -17.00 -3.72
C GLY A 13 7.58 -18.51 -3.49
N GLU A 14 6.38 -19.05 -3.72
CA GLU A 14 6.06 -20.47 -3.41
C GLU A 14 6.82 -21.49 -4.28
N THR A 15 7.23 -21.10 -5.48
CA THR A 15 7.79 -22.03 -6.49
C THR A 15 9.30 -21.94 -6.63
N GLY A 16 9.95 -21.02 -5.91
CA GLY A 16 11.31 -20.61 -6.20
C GLY A 16 11.44 -19.81 -7.51
N ALA A 17 12.67 -19.37 -7.79
CA ALA A 17 13.01 -18.70 -9.04
C ALA A 17 13.09 -19.69 -10.21
N LEU A 18 12.66 -19.25 -11.40
CA LEU A 18 12.87 -19.97 -12.66
C LEU A 18 14.30 -19.78 -13.17
N SER A 19 14.92 -18.64 -12.89
CA SER A 19 16.29 -18.37 -13.31
C SER A 19 17.00 -17.40 -12.38
N PHE A 20 18.25 -17.73 -12.04
CA PHE A 20 19.20 -16.86 -11.36
C PHE A 20 20.21 -16.23 -12.33
N LYS A 21 19.95 -16.28 -13.65
CA LYS A 21 20.85 -15.68 -14.64
C LYS A 21 20.97 -14.18 -14.37
N LYS A 22 22.21 -13.70 -14.25
CA LYS A 22 22.50 -12.28 -14.08
C LYS A 22 22.30 -11.53 -15.41
N PRO A 23 21.95 -10.23 -15.36
CA PRO A 23 21.81 -9.42 -16.56
C PRO A 23 23.12 -9.34 -17.34
N THR A 24 23.00 -9.32 -18.66
CA THR A 24 24.09 -9.03 -19.60
C THR A 24 24.29 -7.53 -19.75
N GLU A 25 25.39 -7.12 -20.40
CA GLU A 25 25.59 -5.70 -20.74
C GLU A 25 24.46 -5.13 -21.61
N GLN A 26 23.90 -5.93 -22.52
CA GLN A 26 22.78 -5.49 -23.35
C GLN A 26 21.53 -5.22 -22.51
N ASP A 27 21.22 -6.09 -21.54
CA ASP A 27 20.07 -5.91 -20.64
C ASP A 27 20.17 -4.58 -19.84
N PHE A 28 21.39 -4.18 -19.48
CA PHE A 28 21.65 -2.88 -18.85
C PHE A 28 21.47 -1.71 -19.80
N ARG A 29 21.92 -1.82 -21.07
CA ARG A 29 21.68 -0.78 -22.09
C ARG A 29 20.19 -0.59 -22.35
N ASP A 30 19.45 -1.68 -22.56
CA ASP A 30 18.00 -1.64 -22.79
C ASP A 30 17.25 -1.02 -21.59
N THR A 31 17.74 -1.28 -20.37
CA THR A 31 17.20 -0.64 -19.15
C THR A 31 17.44 0.85 -19.13
N GLN A 32 18.63 1.32 -19.50
CA GLN A 32 18.94 2.74 -19.56
C GLN A 32 18.07 3.46 -20.59
N GLU A 33 17.87 2.87 -21.77
CA GLU A 33 16.99 3.42 -22.81
C GLU A 33 15.52 3.48 -22.34
N LEU A 34 15.06 2.45 -21.64
CA LEU A 34 13.73 2.40 -21.03
C LEU A 34 13.55 3.51 -19.99
N GLU A 35 14.51 3.68 -19.08
CA GLU A 35 14.48 4.73 -18.05
C GLU A 35 14.56 6.14 -18.66
N ALA A 36 15.38 6.34 -19.70
CA ALA A 36 15.43 7.59 -20.44
C ALA A 36 14.08 7.92 -21.10
N SER A 37 13.43 6.92 -21.70
CA SER A 37 12.09 7.07 -22.29
C SER A 37 11.03 7.41 -21.24
N LEU A 38 11.11 6.78 -20.06
CA LEU A 38 10.23 7.08 -18.93
C LEU A 38 10.40 8.52 -18.41
N ALA A 39 11.65 9.00 -18.33
CA ALA A 39 11.95 10.35 -17.88
C ALA A 39 11.37 11.43 -18.81
N GLN A 40 11.36 11.18 -20.13
CA GLN A 40 10.79 12.09 -21.12
C GLN A 40 9.27 12.27 -21.01
N LEU A 41 8.55 11.32 -20.39
CA LEU A 41 7.10 11.39 -20.26
C LEU A 41 6.64 12.45 -19.25
N ASN A 42 7.51 12.91 -18.34
CA ASN A 42 7.21 13.91 -17.30
C ASN A 42 5.92 13.62 -16.49
N ILE A 43 5.62 12.34 -16.28
CA ILE A 43 4.44 11.83 -15.58
C ILE A 43 4.70 11.42 -14.12
N PHE A 44 5.96 11.43 -13.70
CA PHE A 44 6.37 11.11 -12.33
C PHE A 44 6.65 12.39 -11.56
N GLU A 45 6.58 12.27 -10.24
CA GLU A 45 6.68 13.41 -9.35
C GLU A 45 8.07 14.04 -9.32
N THR A 46 8.08 15.35 -9.13
CA THR A 46 9.29 16.11 -8.85
C THR A 46 9.70 15.94 -7.37
N GLN A 47 10.94 16.29 -7.03
CA GLN A 47 11.39 16.28 -5.64
C GLN A 47 10.59 17.25 -4.75
N GLU A 48 10.13 18.36 -5.32
CA GLU A 48 9.30 19.35 -4.64
C GLU A 48 7.93 18.76 -4.30
N GLU A 49 7.26 18.09 -5.25
CA GLU A 49 5.98 17.40 -5.02
C GLU A 49 6.14 16.30 -3.96
N ILE A 50 7.22 15.51 -4.02
CA ILE A 50 7.52 14.48 -3.02
C ILE A 50 7.71 15.11 -1.63
N SER A 51 8.41 16.25 -1.54
CA SER A 51 8.63 16.96 -0.27
C SER A 51 7.33 17.52 0.30
N GLN A 52 6.51 18.15 -0.54
CA GLN A 52 5.20 18.69 -0.16
C GLN A 52 4.28 17.59 0.39
N ARG A 53 4.24 16.41 -0.25
CA ARG A 53 3.47 15.26 0.25
C ARG A 53 3.96 14.75 1.60
N ARG A 54 5.28 14.69 1.82
CA ARG A 54 5.83 14.32 3.13
C ARG A 54 5.45 15.31 4.20
N GLU A 55 5.55 16.61 3.90
CA GLU A 55 5.18 17.66 4.84
C GLU A 55 3.69 17.56 5.21
N ALA A 56 2.81 17.40 4.21
CA ALA A 56 1.38 17.20 4.43
C ALA A 56 1.10 16.00 5.36
N LEU A 57 1.77 14.86 5.16
CA LEU A 57 1.62 13.68 6.02
C LEU A 57 2.11 13.91 7.47
N VAL A 58 3.22 14.63 7.64
CA VAL A 58 3.74 14.98 8.98
C VAL A 58 2.75 15.89 9.71
N ARG A 59 2.24 16.92 9.03
CA ARG A 59 1.25 17.84 9.60
C ARG A 59 -0.08 17.14 9.92
N LEU A 60 -0.54 16.24 9.05
CA LEU A 60 -1.74 15.46 9.30
C LEU A 60 -1.57 14.51 10.51
N GLN A 61 -0.38 13.93 10.68
CA GLN A 61 -0.04 13.12 11.85
C GLN A 61 -0.04 13.94 13.15
N GLU A 62 0.46 15.18 13.12
CA GLU A 62 0.41 16.12 14.25
C GLU A 62 -1.04 16.44 14.65
N ILE A 63 -1.89 16.78 13.68
CA ILE A 63 -3.33 17.05 13.90
C ILE A 63 -4.02 15.82 14.50
N SER A 64 -3.77 14.64 13.92
CA SER A 64 -4.34 13.38 14.40
C SER A 64 -3.94 13.10 15.84
N ASN A 65 -2.67 13.29 16.20
CA ASN A 65 -2.18 13.07 17.57
C ASN A 65 -2.77 14.07 18.57
N ALA A 66 -2.95 15.34 18.17
CA ALA A 66 -3.58 16.35 19.01
C ALA A 66 -5.04 15.98 19.33
N TRP A 67 -5.80 15.55 18.31
CA TRP A 67 -7.17 15.06 18.47
C TRP A 67 -7.26 13.82 19.37
N ILE A 68 -6.41 12.82 19.14
CA ILE A 68 -6.37 11.59 19.95
C ILE A 68 -6.06 11.90 21.41
N ARG A 69 -5.14 12.84 21.67
CA ARG A 69 -4.80 13.29 23.01
C ARG A 69 -5.99 13.97 23.70
N GLN A 70 -6.75 14.80 22.99
CA GLN A 70 -7.96 15.42 23.53
C GLN A 70 -8.99 14.35 23.92
N LYS A 71 -9.22 13.37 23.04
CA LYS A 71 -10.12 12.23 23.32
C LYS A 71 -9.67 11.41 24.53
N ALA A 72 -8.37 11.20 24.68
CA ALA A 72 -7.83 10.50 25.85
C ALA A 72 -8.13 11.25 27.17
N LEU A 73 -8.09 12.58 27.17
CA LEU A 73 -8.44 13.40 28.34
C LEU A 73 -9.95 13.37 28.65
N GLU A 74 -10.80 13.38 27.63
CA GLU A 74 -12.26 13.24 27.78
C GLU A 74 -12.66 11.89 28.42
N GLN A 75 -11.87 10.84 28.16
CA GLN A 75 -12.01 9.51 28.78
C GLN A 75 -11.46 9.44 30.22
N ASN A 76 -11.09 10.58 30.83
CA ASN A 76 -10.50 10.67 32.17
C ASN A 76 -9.22 9.82 32.34
N LEU A 77 -8.47 9.59 31.25
CA LEU A 77 -7.16 8.94 31.36
C LEU A 77 -6.19 9.87 32.10
N PRO A 78 -5.29 9.33 32.95
CA PRO A 78 -4.28 10.15 33.61
C PRO A 78 -3.47 10.96 32.59
N ALA A 79 -3.15 12.22 32.91
CA ALA A 79 -2.51 13.14 31.96
C ALA A 79 -1.20 12.57 31.35
N HIS A 80 -0.43 11.80 32.12
CA HIS A 80 0.78 11.15 31.62
C HIS A 80 0.49 10.06 30.56
N VAL A 81 -0.63 9.33 30.68
CA VAL A 81 -1.10 8.34 29.71
C VAL A 81 -1.68 9.04 28.49
N ALA A 82 -2.50 10.07 28.68
CA ALA A 82 -3.06 10.83 27.57
C ALA A 82 -1.97 11.46 26.69
N ASN A 83 -0.89 11.97 27.30
CA ASN A 83 0.24 12.55 26.58
C ASN A 83 1.09 11.51 25.83
N SER A 84 1.09 10.24 26.26
CA SER A 84 1.80 9.15 25.58
C SER A 84 0.90 8.35 24.62
N THR A 85 -0.36 8.74 24.49
CA THR A 85 -1.32 8.09 23.61
C THR A 85 -1.35 8.80 22.26
N THR A 86 -0.90 8.09 21.24
CA THR A 86 -0.83 8.59 19.86
C THR A 86 -1.54 7.64 18.92
N GLY A 87 -1.84 8.12 17.72
CA GLY A 87 -2.20 7.29 16.58
C GLY A 87 -1.06 7.25 15.57
N LYS A 88 -1.25 6.49 14.50
CA LYS A 88 -0.25 6.38 13.44
C LYS A 88 -0.89 6.37 12.07
N ILE A 89 -0.40 7.25 11.21
CA ILE A 89 -0.76 7.30 9.79
C ILE A 89 0.16 6.36 9.03
N PHE A 90 -0.45 5.42 8.34
CA PHE A 90 0.19 4.56 7.36
C PHE A 90 -0.17 5.04 5.96
N THR A 91 0.75 4.92 5.03
CA THR A 91 0.45 5.10 3.61
C THR A 91 0.46 3.77 2.91
N PHE A 92 -0.34 3.63 1.88
CA PHE A 92 -0.41 2.41 1.08
C PHE A 92 -0.58 2.73 -0.39
N GLY A 93 -0.86 1.71 -1.21
CA GLY A 93 -1.15 1.91 -2.61
C GLY A 93 0.03 2.47 -3.40
N SER A 94 -0.27 3.27 -4.41
CA SER A 94 0.74 3.66 -5.41
C SER A 94 1.82 4.61 -4.87
N TYR A 95 1.45 5.47 -3.91
CA TYR A 95 2.38 6.35 -3.20
C TYR A 95 3.39 5.56 -2.38
N ARG A 96 2.91 4.64 -1.53
CA ARG A 96 3.79 3.80 -0.70
C ARG A 96 4.69 2.88 -1.52
N LEU A 97 4.18 2.35 -2.64
CA LEU A 97 4.99 1.60 -3.59
C LEU A 97 6.04 2.47 -4.32
N GLY A 98 5.92 3.80 -4.31
CA GLY A 98 6.83 4.72 -5.00
C GLY A 98 6.65 4.71 -6.53
N VAL A 99 5.42 4.45 -6.99
CA VAL A 99 5.07 4.37 -8.42
C VAL A 99 3.98 5.35 -8.82
N ASN A 100 3.57 6.24 -7.93
CA ASN A 100 2.57 7.27 -8.16
C ASN A 100 2.92 8.18 -9.36
N PHE A 101 1.87 8.63 -10.03
CA PHE A 101 1.95 9.62 -11.10
C PHE A 101 1.71 11.02 -10.50
N ARG A 102 2.08 12.07 -11.24
CA ARG A 102 1.75 13.44 -10.87
C ARG A 102 0.24 13.60 -10.68
N GLY A 103 -0.15 14.33 -9.64
CA GLY A 103 -1.56 14.55 -9.29
C GLY A 103 -2.29 13.30 -8.77
N ALA A 104 -1.62 12.19 -8.50
CA ALA A 104 -2.26 11.05 -7.84
C ALA A 104 -2.62 11.40 -6.38
N ASP A 105 -3.62 10.74 -5.84
CA ASP A 105 -3.99 10.74 -4.43
C ASP A 105 -2.93 10.05 -3.54
N ILE A 106 -2.93 10.43 -2.26
CA ILE A 106 -2.27 9.63 -1.21
C ILE A 106 -3.32 8.78 -0.51
N ASP A 107 -3.24 7.48 -0.77
CA ASP A 107 -3.92 6.46 0.03
C ASP A 107 -3.28 6.37 1.42
N SER A 108 -4.04 6.71 2.46
CA SER A 108 -3.57 6.74 3.84
C SER A 108 -4.57 6.11 4.82
N LEU A 109 -4.06 5.65 5.96
CA LEU A 109 -4.82 4.98 7.00
C LEU A 109 -4.40 5.52 8.35
N LEU A 110 -5.32 6.11 9.10
CA LEU A 110 -5.11 6.45 10.50
C LEU A 110 -5.47 5.25 11.38
N VAL A 111 -4.46 4.69 12.05
CA VAL A 111 -4.64 3.68 13.09
C VAL A 111 -4.76 4.37 14.45
N VAL A 112 -5.82 4.05 15.18
CA VAL A 112 -6.14 4.68 16.47
C VAL A 112 -6.30 3.65 17.61
N PRO A 113 -6.15 4.08 18.87
CA PRO A 113 -6.47 3.27 20.05
C PRO A 113 -7.94 2.87 20.17
N ARG A 114 -8.21 1.86 21.02
CA ARG A 114 -9.53 1.24 21.21
C ARG A 114 -10.65 2.15 21.70
N PHE A 115 -10.31 3.29 22.30
CA PHE A 115 -11.30 4.21 22.88
C PHE A 115 -11.82 5.24 21.86
N ILE A 116 -11.25 5.26 20.65
CA ILE A 116 -11.66 6.19 19.58
C ILE A 116 -12.54 5.46 18.59
N THR A 117 -13.76 5.92 18.43
CA THR A 117 -14.75 5.27 17.58
C THR A 117 -14.69 5.78 16.14
N ARG A 118 -15.24 4.97 15.22
CA ARG A 118 -15.37 5.36 13.81
C ARG A 118 -16.35 6.53 13.65
N GLU A 119 -17.38 6.57 14.47
CA GLU A 119 -18.36 7.64 14.51
C GLU A 119 -17.70 8.97 14.88
N GLU A 120 -16.80 8.99 15.87
CA GLU A 120 -16.01 10.18 16.22
C GLU A 120 -15.05 10.59 15.11
N PHE A 121 -14.47 9.64 14.37
CA PHE A 121 -13.63 9.95 13.22
C PHE A 121 -14.40 10.66 12.09
N PHE A 122 -15.62 10.22 11.79
CA PHE A 122 -16.47 10.84 10.75
C PHE A 122 -17.33 12.01 11.26
N SER A 123 -17.23 12.39 12.53
CA SER A 123 -17.92 13.56 13.08
C SER A 123 -16.91 14.56 13.63
N ASP A 124 -16.42 14.31 14.84
CA ASP A 124 -15.51 15.19 15.58
C ASP A 124 -14.19 15.44 14.84
N PHE A 125 -13.50 14.39 14.38
CA PHE A 125 -12.24 14.58 13.66
C PHE A 125 -12.43 15.29 12.31
N GLN A 126 -13.55 15.05 11.63
CA GLN A 126 -13.90 15.80 10.44
C GLN A 126 -14.09 17.30 10.76
N THR A 127 -14.70 17.65 11.89
CA THR A 127 -14.78 19.05 12.35
C THR A 127 -13.41 19.64 12.64
N VAL A 128 -12.54 18.91 13.35
CA VAL A 128 -11.16 19.34 13.62
C VAL A 128 -10.37 19.62 12.33
N LEU A 129 -10.55 18.78 11.31
CA LEU A 129 -9.93 18.99 10.00
C LEU A 129 -10.53 20.20 9.27
N ALA A 130 -11.85 20.40 9.34
CA ALA A 130 -12.54 21.52 8.71
C ALA A 130 -12.12 22.90 9.27
N GLU A 131 -11.71 22.95 10.55
CA GLU A 131 -11.21 24.17 11.19
C GLU A 131 -9.80 24.56 10.73
N ASN A 132 -9.05 23.65 10.11
CA ASN A 132 -7.70 23.92 9.62
C ASN A 132 -7.74 24.63 8.27
N SER A 133 -7.16 25.84 8.19
CA SER A 133 -7.15 26.65 6.96
C SER A 133 -6.43 26.02 5.77
N ASN A 134 -5.65 24.95 5.98
CA ASN A 134 -4.94 24.24 4.91
C ASN A 134 -5.73 23.05 4.33
N VAL A 135 -6.94 22.78 4.85
CA VAL A 135 -7.83 21.72 4.37
C VAL A 135 -8.86 22.32 3.41
N GLU A 136 -8.93 21.74 2.22
CA GLU A 136 -9.88 22.05 1.15
C GLU A 136 -10.68 20.78 0.80
N ASP A 137 -11.88 20.94 0.22
CA ASP A 137 -12.69 19.86 -0.36
C ASP A 137 -12.95 18.65 0.56
N LEU A 138 -13.03 18.89 1.88
CA LEU A 138 -13.24 17.85 2.88
C LEU A 138 -14.64 17.23 2.79
N HIS A 139 -14.71 15.92 2.54
CA HIS A 139 -15.97 15.18 2.53
C HIS A 139 -15.78 13.72 2.96
N ALA A 140 -16.78 13.17 3.66
CA ALA A 140 -16.81 11.80 4.12
C ALA A 140 -17.65 10.92 3.19
N VAL A 141 -17.15 9.71 2.90
CA VAL A 141 -17.87 8.66 2.16
C VAL A 141 -18.02 7.46 3.08
N VAL A 142 -19.08 7.47 3.90
CA VAL A 142 -19.29 6.50 4.98
C VAL A 142 -19.93 5.19 4.48
N ASP A 143 -20.75 5.27 3.42
CA ASP A 143 -21.49 4.11 2.87
C ASP A 143 -20.69 3.27 1.87
N ALA A 144 -19.42 3.60 1.64
CA ALA A 144 -18.54 2.82 0.76
C ALA A 144 -18.17 1.46 1.39
N PHE A 145 -17.71 0.53 0.55
CA PHE A 145 -17.22 -0.78 1.00
C PHE A 145 -16.11 -0.68 2.06
N VAL A 146 -15.29 0.37 1.96
CA VAL A 146 -14.36 0.84 3.00
C VAL A 146 -14.63 2.33 3.21
N PRO A 147 -15.14 2.74 4.39
CA PRO A 147 -15.39 4.15 4.69
C PRO A 147 -14.12 4.99 4.61
N VAL A 148 -14.21 6.18 3.99
CA VAL A 148 -13.05 7.05 3.73
C VAL A 148 -13.38 8.52 3.92
N LEU A 149 -12.44 9.29 4.45
CA LEU A 149 -12.46 10.74 4.48
C LEU A 149 -11.56 11.26 3.35
N LYS A 150 -12.12 12.03 2.43
CA LYS A 150 -11.40 12.59 1.28
C LYS A 150 -11.18 14.08 1.50
N MET A 151 -9.97 14.56 1.23
CA MET A 151 -9.64 15.97 1.36
C MET A 151 -8.49 16.38 0.46
N LYS A 152 -8.34 17.67 0.24
CA LYS A 152 -7.14 18.28 -0.31
C LYS A 152 -6.44 19.05 0.80
N PHE A 153 -5.30 18.54 1.27
CA PHE A 153 -4.56 19.13 2.39
C PHE A 153 -3.22 19.67 1.91
N MET A 154 -2.96 20.96 2.14
CA MET A 154 -1.74 21.64 1.65
C MET A 154 -1.52 21.45 0.14
N GLY A 155 -2.61 21.43 -0.64
CA GLY A 155 -2.55 21.21 -2.09
C GLY A 155 -2.47 19.74 -2.55
N VAL A 156 -2.46 18.78 -1.62
CA VAL A 156 -2.32 17.34 -1.90
C VAL A 156 -3.65 16.63 -1.66
N GLU A 157 -4.12 15.85 -2.64
CA GLU A 157 -5.28 14.97 -2.46
C GLU A 157 -4.92 13.78 -1.54
N ILE A 158 -5.69 13.61 -0.47
CA ILE A 158 -5.50 12.57 0.54
C ILE A 158 -6.82 11.83 0.75
N ASP A 159 -6.76 10.52 0.60
CA ASP A 159 -7.78 9.57 1.01
C ASP A 159 -7.37 8.99 2.36
N LEU A 160 -8.10 9.32 3.42
CA LEU A 160 -7.80 8.90 4.79
C LEU A 160 -8.82 7.87 5.29
N LEU A 161 -8.36 6.63 5.41
CA LEU A 161 -9.09 5.54 6.03
C LEU A 161 -8.93 5.55 7.54
N PHE A 162 -9.82 4.83 8.21
CA PHE A 162 -9.81 4.61 9.66
C PHE A 162 -9.62 3.13 9.98
N ALA A 163 -8.82 2.83 11.00
CA ALA A 163 -8.82 1.54 11.68
C ALA A 163 -8.61 1.70 13.18
N GLN A 164 -9.49 1.10 13.97
CA GLN A 164 -9.32 0.97 15.41
C GLN A 164 -8.58 -0.34 15.72
N ILE A 165 -7.63 -0.32 16.66
CA ILE A 165 -7.03 -1.55 17.19
C ILE A 165 -7.30 -1.67 18.69
N ASP A 166 -7.36 -2.91 19.19
CA ASP A 166 -7.63 -3.22 20.61
C ASP A 166 -6.40 -2.96 21.52
N GLN A 167 -5.84 -1.75 21.44
CA GLN A 167 -4.72 -1.27 22.25
C GLN A 167 -5.05 0.10 22.84
N MET A 168 -4.48 0.43 24.00
CA MET A 168 -4.70 1.73 24.66
C MET A 168 -3.82 2.84 24.09
N SER A 169 -2.70 2.50 23.45
CA SER A 169 -1.81 3.44 22.77
C SER A 169 -1.11 2.71 21.61
N ILE A 170 -0.74 3.46 20.57
CA ILE A 170 -0.05 2.95 19.38
C ILE A 170 1.43 3.29 19.51
N PRO A 171 2.35 2.31 19.65
CA PRO A 171 3.76 2.61 19.77
C PRO A 171 4.33 3.14 18.44
N GLU A 172 5.42 3.91 18.50
CA GLU A 172 6.02 4.51 17.30
C GLU A 172 6.50 3.44 16.29
N ASN A 173 7.05 2.33 16.79
CA ASN A 173 7.48 1.18 15.99
C ASN A 173 6.33 0.21 15.63
N PHE A 174 5.07 0.58 15.83
CA PHE A 174 3.93 -0.26 15.51
C PHE A 174 3.89 -0.68 14.03
N SER A 175 3.62 -1.95 13.79
CA SER A 175 3.54 -2.57 12.46
C SER A 175 2.23 -3.34 12.31
N LEU A 176 1.53 -3.12 11.19
CA LEU A 176 0.32 -3.84 10.82
C LEU A 176 0.59 -5.24 10.24
N CYS A 177 1.86 -5.60 10.02
CA CYS A 177 2.25 -6.87 9.40
C CYS A 177 2.69 -7.93 10.42
N GLU A 178 2.81 -7.57 11.70
CA GLU A 178 3.24 -8.47 12.76
C GLU A 178 2.05 -9.02 13.54
N ASN A 179 2.17 -10.26 14.01
CA ASN A 179 1.20 -10.91 14.90
C ASN A 179 -0.26 -10.77 14.43
N THR A 180 -0.53 -11.12 13.16
CA THR A 180 -1.85 -11.00 12.51
C THR A 180 -3.03 -11.42 13.39
N GLU A 181 -2.90 -12.58 14.04
CA GLU A 181 -3.95 -13.12 14.92
C GLU A 181 -4.26 -12.20 16.10
N VAL A 182 -3.24 -11.61 16.71
CA VAL A 182 -3.38 -10.67 17.84
C VAL A 182 -3.91 -9.32 17.35
N LEU A 183 -3.37 -8.82 16.24
CA LEU A 183 -3.73 -7.53 15.66
C LEU A 183 -5.21 -7.47 15.25
N MET A 184 -5.69 -8.51 14.57
CA MET A 184 -7.06 -8.56 14.03
C MET A 184 -8.06 -9.13 15.04
N ARG A 185 -7.61 -9.50 16.25
CA ARG A 185 -8.52 -9.97 17.29
C ARG A 185 -9.49 -8.85 17.67
N ASN A 186 -10.79 -9.15 17.65
CA ASN A 186 -11.88 -8.22 17.94
C ASN A 186 -12.01 -7.03 16.98
N MET A 187 -11.26 -7.01 15.87
CA MET A 187 -11.38 -5.99 14.85
C MET A 187 -12.63 -6.25 14.01
N ASP A 188 -13.43 -5.22 13.74
CA ASP A 188 -14.60 -5.39 12.88
C ASP A 188 -14.21 -5.56 11.39
N GLU A 189 -15.14 -6.05 10.57
CA GLU A 189 -14.85 -6.30 9.15
C GLU A 189 -14.42 -5.04 8.37
N ARG A 190 -14.89 -3.86 8.78
CA ARG A 190 -14.57 -2.60 8.10
C ARG A 190 -13.12 -2.20 8.37
N ASP A 191 -12.68 -2.30 9.62
CA ASP A 191 -11.30 -2.07 10.02
C ASP A 191 -10.35 -3.10 9.42
N VAL A 192 -10.75 -4.38 9.37
CA VAL A 192 -9.99 -5.45 8.69
C VAL A 192 -9.76 -5.10 7.22
N ARG A 193 -10.78 -4.57 6.52
CA ARG A 193 -10.65 -4.12 5.14
C ARG A 193 -9.74 -2.88 5.03
N SER A 194 -9.87 -1.92 5.95
CA SER A 194 -9.03 -0.71 5.98
C SER A 194 -7.54 -1.02 6.14
N ILE A 195 -7.17 -1.92 7.06
CA ILE A 195 -5.76 -2.30 7.27
C ILE A 195 -5.18 -3.11 6.12
N ASN A 196 -6.02 -3.79 5.34
CA ASN A 196 -5.58 -4.70 4.28
C ASN A 196 -4.79 -3.96 3.18
N GLY A 197 -5.16 -2.72 2.86
CA GLY A 197 -4.44 -1.90 1.88
C GLY A 197 -2.96 -1.72 2.25
N VAL A 198 -2.69 -1.38 3.51
CA VAL A 198 -1.33 -1.24 4.05
C VAL A 198 -0.59 -2.57 4.04
N ARG A 199 -1.24 -3.62 4.55
CA ARG A 199 -0.62 -4.95 4.66
C ARG A 199 -0.23 -5.55 3.31
N VAL A 200 -1.12 -5.48 2.32
CA VAL A 200 -0.83 -5.96 0.96
C VAL A 200 0.32 -5.18 0.34
N THR A 201 0.36 -3.86 0.56
CA THR A 201 1.43 -3.02 0.02
C THR A 201 2.79 -3.35 0.63
N GLU A 202 2.85 -3.51 1.96
CA GLU A 202 4.07 -3.93 2.66
C GLU A 202 4.50 -5.34 2.28
N ASP A 203 3.57 -6.30 2.18
CA ASP A 203 3.85 -7.65 1.72
C ASP A 203 4.49 -7.63 0.33
N ILE A 204 3.92 -6.88 -0.63
CA ILE A 204 4.50 -6.73 -1.98
C ILE A 204 5.94 -6.23 -1.90
N LEU A 205 6.23 -5.21 -1.09
CA LEU A 205 7.57 -4.66 -0.94
C LEU A 205 8.55 -5.64 -0.26
N ASN A 206 8.06 -6.49 0.65
CA ASN A 206 8.86 -7.46 1.39
C ASN A 206 9.09 -8.77 0.62
N LEU A 207 8.24 -9.06 -0.37
CA LEU A 207 8.29 -10.25 -1.23
C LEU A 207 9.10 -10.03 -2.52
N VAL A 208 9.66 -8.84 -2.73
CA VAL A 208 10.50 -8.53 -3.89
C VAL A 208 11.91 -8.16 -3.45
N TYR A 209 12.90 -8.86 -4.01
CA TYR A 209 14.32 -8.63 -3.71
C TYR A 209 14.81 -7.27 -4.23
N ASN A 210 14.78 -7.05 -5.55
CA ASN A 210 15.20 -5.78 -6.14
C ASN A 210 14.01 -4.81 -6.25
N LYS A 211 13.78 -4.05 -5.17
CA LYS A 211 12.69 -3.06 -5.08
C LYS A 211 12.78 -1.99 -6.18
N ASN A 212 13.98 -1.57 -6.58
CA ASN A 212 14.12 -0.56 -7.63
C ASN A 212 13.66 -1.10 -8.98
N SER A 213 14.14 -2.30 -9.37
CA SER A 213 13.75 -2.93 -10.63
C SER A 213 12.24 -3.15 -10.72
N PHE A 214 11.63 -3.59 -9.61
CA PHE A 214 10.18 -3.71 -9.50
C PHE A 214 9.44 -2.39 -9.72
N LYS A 215 9.88 -1.31 -9.04
CA LYS A 215 9.22 0.00 -9.17
C LYS A 215 9.27 0.52 -10.60
N VAL A 216 10.43 0.45 -11.26
CA VAL A 216 10.59 0.89 -12.65
C VAL A 216 9.72 0.05 -13.59
N ALA A 217 9.76 -1.28 -13.47
CA ALA A 217 8.94 -2.16 -14.31
C ALA A 217 7.43 -1.93 -14.07
N LEU A 218 6.99 -1.79 -12.82
CA LEU A 218 5.60 -1.52 -12.49
C LEU A 218 5.12 -0.18 -13.06
N LYS A 219 5.97 0.86 -13.05
CA LYS A 219 5.65 2.13 -13.72
C LYS A 219 5.38 1.92 -15.21
N VAL A 220 6.25 1.18 -15.91
CA VAL A 220 6.08 0.85 -17.35
C VAL A 220 4.76 0.10 -17.59
N ILE A 221 4.50 -0.97 -16.83
CA ILE A 221 3.30 -1.79 -16.98
C ILE A 221 2.03 -0.96 -16.72
N ARG A 222 2.03 -0.08 -15.72
CA ARG A 222 0.89 0.80 -15.44
C ARG A 222 0.65 1.81 -16.57
N ILE A 223 1.70 2.41 -17.13
CA ILE A 223 1.58 3.32 -18.28
C ILE A 223 1.02 2.58 -19.48
N TRP A 224 1.59 1.41 -19.79
CA TRP A 224 1.11 0.55 -20.86
C TRP A 224 -0.37 0.20 -20.66
N ALA A 225 -0.76 -0.29 -19.49
CA ALA A 225 -2.13 -0.71 -19.20
C ALA A 225 -3.14 0.45 -19.36
N LYS A 226 -2.78 1.66 -18.89
CA LYS A 226 -3.58 2.86 -19.09
C LYS A 226 -3.70 3.22 -20.58
N ARG A 227 -2.59 3.26 -21.33
CA ARG A 227 -2.59 3.58 -22.78
C ARG A 227 -3.31 2.53 -23.63
N ARG A 228 -3.41 1.29 -23.15
CA ARG A 228 -4.16 0.21 -23.80
C ARG A 228 -5.60 0.07 -23.30
N ASN A 229 -6.06 0.98 -22.42
CA ASN A 229 -7.41 0.99 -21.87
C ASN A 229 -7.79 -0.31 -21.12
N VAL A 230 -6.83 -0.95 -20.45
CA VAL A 230 -7.02 -2.18 -19.66
C VAL A 230 -6.74 -1.95 -18.17
N TYR A 231 -6.85 -0.71 -17.69
CA TYR A 231 -6.62 -0.32 -16.30
C TYR A 231 -7.93 0.21 -15.68
N SER A 232 -8.74 -0.67 -15.08
CA SER A 232 -9.93 -0.28 -14.29
C SER A 232 -10.57 -1.48 -13.59
N ASN A 233 -10.48 -1.54 -12.26
CA ASN A 233 -11.15 -2.58 -11.47
C ASN A 233 -12.68 -2.49 -11.57
N ALA A 234 -13.23 -1.26 -11.57
CA ALA A 234 -14.67 -1.02 -11.66
C ALA A 234 -15.30 -1.53 -12.97
N LEU A 235 -14.51 -1.58 -14.06
CA LEU A 235 -14.95 -2.10 -15.36
C LEU A 235 -14.58 -3.58 -15.57
N GLY A 236 -14.11 -4.28 -14.54
CA GLY A 236 -13.72 -5.70 -14.62
C GLY A 236 -12.32 -5.96 -15.18
N PHE A 237 -11.53 -4.92 -15.46
CA PHE A 237 -10.10 -5.05 -15.76
C PHE A 237 -9.25 -5.04 -14.48
N LEU A 238 -7.93 -5.09 -14.63
CA LEU A 238 -7.01 -5.10 -13.51
C LEU A 238 -6.82 -3.70 -12.92
N GLY A 239 -6.88 -3.61 -11.59
CA GLY A 239 -6.55 -2.40 -10.82
C GLY A 239 -5.07 -2.31 -10.47
N GLY A 240 -4.68 -1.23 -9.78
CA GLY A 240 -3.27 -0.95 -9.45
C GLY A 240 -2.57 -2.06 -8.65
N VAL A 241 -3.24 -2.57 -7.61
CA VAL A 241 -2.72 -3.68 -6.78
C VAL A 241 -2.59 -4.96 -7.60
N SER A 242 -3.56 -5.26 -8.47
CA SER A 242 -3.50 -6.45 -9.32
C SER A 242 -2.29 -6.42 -10.26
N TRP A 243 -2.03 -5.27 -10.91
CA TRP A 243 -0.81 -5.09 -11.71
C TRP A 243 0.47 -5.21 -10.88
N ALA A 244 0.49 -4.66 -9.66
CA ALA A 244 1.62 -4.80 -8.75
C ALA A 244 1.90 -6.27 -8.42
N ILE A 245 0.88 -7.06 -8.10
CA ILE A 245 1.00 -8.50 -7.84
C ILE A 245 1.58 -9.24 -9.05
N LEU A 246 1.06 -8.97 -10.26
CA LEU A 246 1.57 -9.61 -11.47
C LEU A 246 3.05 -9.29 -11.71
N VAL A 247 3.47 -8.03 -11.54
CA VAL A 247 4.88 -7.63 -11.69
C VAL A 247 5.75 -8.23 -10.59
N SER A 248 5.30 -8.22 -9.32
CA SER A 248 6.01 -8.86 -8.20
C SER A 248 6.26 -10.33 -8.47
N ARG A 249 5.31 -11.04 -9.09
CA ARG A 249 5.48 -12.46 -9.43
C ARG A 249 6.64 -12.67 -10.40
N ILE A 250 6.80 -11.80 -11.41
CA ILE A 250 7.94 -11.87 -12.34
C ILE A 250 9.26 -11.62 -11.60
N CYS A 251 9.28 -10.66 -10.69
CA CYS A 251 10.46 -10.39 -9.86
C CYS A 251 10.86 -11.59 -8.99
N GLN A 252 9.89 -12.36 -8.46
CA GLN A 252 10.18 -13.58 -7.71
C GLN A 252 10.79 -14.68 -8.58
N LEU A 253 10.27 -14.83 -9.82
CA LEU A 253 10.74 -15.83 -10.76
C LEU A 253 12.13 -15.50 -11.33
N TYR A 254 12.49 -14.22 -11.41
CA TYR A 254 13.75 -13.70 -11.95
C TYR A 254 14.34 -12.61 -11.04
N PRO A 255 14.90 -12.98 -9.87
CA PRO A 255 15.28 -12.02 -8.83
C PRO A 255 16.41 -11.05 -9.22
N TYR A 256 17.23 -11.41 -10.21
CA TYR A 256 18.30 -10.55 -10.73
C TYR A 256 17.92 -9.75 -11.99
N ALA A 257 16.69 -9.91 -12.51
CA ALA A 257 16.28 -9.24 -13.74
C ALA A 257 16.28 -7.71 -13.59
N THR A 258 16.74 -7.03 -14.64
CA THR A 258 16.64 -5.57 -14.77
C THR A 258 15.21 -5.16 -15.16
N PRO A 259 14.84 -3.87 -15.03
CA PRO A 259 13.54 -3.38 -15.47
C PRO A 259 13.12 -3.82 -16.88
N SER A 260 14.01 -3.71 -17.89
CA SER A 260 13.71 -4.10 -19.28
C SER A 260 13.39 -5.59 -19.38
N MET A 261 14.20 -6.44 -18.73
CA MET A 261 13.97 -7.89 -18.67
C MET A 261 12.63 -8.20 -17.99
N ILE A 262 12.31 -7.56 -16.86
CA ILE A 262 11.03 -7.78 -16.15
C ILE A 262 9.85 -7.45 -17.06
N VAL A 263 9.89 -6.33 -17.80
CA VAL A 263 8.83 -5.94 -18.73
C VAL A 263 8.67 -6.97 -19.86
N TYR A 264 9.78 -7.41 -20.46
CA TYR A 264 9.74 -8.45 -21.50
C TYR A 264 9.17 -9.78 -20.97
N LEU A 265 9.67 -10.24 -19.81
CA LEU A 265 9.24 -11.49 -19.17
C LEU A 265 7.78 -11.42 -18.72
N PHE A 266 7.31 -10.26 -18.28
CA PHE A 266 5.91 -10.03 -17.92
C PHE A 266 4.96 -10.41 -19.06
N PHE A 267 5.19 -9.85 -20.25
CA PHE A 267 4.32 -10.17 -21.40
C PHE A 267 4.51 -11.60 -21.88
N THR A 268 5.74 -12.11 -21.87
CA THR A 268 6.04 -13.48 -22.29
C THR A 268 5.33 -14.51 -21.40
N ILE A 269 5.37 -14.31 -20.08
CA ILE A 269 4.79 -15.25 -19.11
C ILE A 269 3.28 -15.12 -19.05
N PHE A 270 2.73 -13.90 -18.95
CA PHE A 270 1.29 -13.73 -18.78
C PHE A 270 0.47 -13.96 -20.05
N SER A 271 1.08 -13.87 -21.24
CA SER A 271 0.42 -14.31 -22.49
C SER A 271 0.24 -15.82 -22.59
N GLN A 272 1.11 -16.58 -21.93
CA GLN A 272 1.10 -18.06 -21.91
C GLN A 272 0.64 -18.62 -20.56
N TRP A 273 0.20 -17.75 -19.65
CA TRP A 273 -0.20 -18.18 -18.32
C TRP A 273 -1.43 -19.08 -18.44
N PRO A 274 -1.43 -20.28 -17.81
CA PRO A 274 -2.52 -21.23 -17.94
C PRO A 274 -3.72 -20.81 -17.08
N TRP A 275 -4.39 -19.72 -17.46
CA TRP A 275 -5.62 -19.27 -16.82
C TRP A 275 -6.66 -20.40 -16.84
N PRO A 276 -7.40 -20.65 -15.73
CA PRO A 276 -7.60 -19.80 -14.56
C PRO A 276 -6.63 -20.08 -13.38
N LYS A 277 -5.45 -20.67 -13.61
CA LYS A 277 -4.46 -20.89 -12.54
C LYS A 277 -4.16 -19.57 -11.81
N PRO A 278 -4.21 -19.51 -10.46
CA PRO A 278 -4.01 -18.27 -9.72
C PRO A 278 -2.56 -17.80 -9.76
N VAL A 279 -2.37 -16.49 -9.67
CA VAL A 279 -1.07 -15.87 -9.42
C VAL A 279 -0.94 -15.63 -7.93
N ARG A 280 0.00 -16.33 -7.29
CA ARG A 280 0.28 -16.22 -5.84
C ARG A 280 1.71 -15.75 -5.61
N LEU A 281 1.90 -14.88 -4.63
CA LEU A 281 3.22 -14.38 -4.22
C LEU A 281 3.82 -15.15 -3.04
N ARG A 282 2.97 -15.70 -2.18
CA ARG A 282 3.34 -16.50 -1.02
C ARG A 282 2.21 -17.47 -0.68
N GLU A 283 2.52 -18.47 0.12
CA GLU A 283 1.54 -19.42 0.62
C GLU A 283 0.42 -18.69 1.37
N CYS A 284 -0.81 -19.16 1.15
CA CYS A 284 -1.97 -18.62 1.83
C CYS A 284 -1.95 -19.05 3.30
N GLU A 285 -1.90 -18.08 4.20
CA GLU A 285 -2.05 -18.30 5.64
C GLU A 285 -3.53 -18.38 6.00
N TYR A 286 -3.96 -19.49 6.61
CA TYR A 286 -5.30 -19.65 7.16
C TYR A 286 -5.24 -19.62 8.68
N ILE A 287 -5.79 -18.56 9.27
CA ILE A 287 -5.86 -18.38 10.73
C ILE A 287 -7.30 -18.67 11.16
N ALA A 288 -7.55 -19.91 11.59
CA ALA A 288 -8.89 -20.40 11.91
C ALA A 288 -9.61 -19.56 12.97
N SER A 289 -8.87 -19.01 13.94
CA SER A 289 -9.42 -18.20 15.04
C SER A 289 -10.01 -16.87 14.61
N LEU A 290 -9.63 -16.33 13.44
CA LEU A 290 -10.14 -15.06 12.94
C LEU A 290 -11.44 -15.21 12.14
N CYS A 291 -11.80 -16.42 11.70
CA CYS A 291 -13.00 -16.69 10.90
C CYS A 291 -13.19 -15.77 9.67
N LEU A 292 -12.10 -15.20 9.14
CA LEU A 292 -12.15 -14.29 8.00
C LEU A 292 -12.28 -15.07 6.68
N PRO A 293 -12.93 -14.49 5.66
CA PRO A 293 -13.03 -15.12 4.34
C PRO A 293 -11.65 -15.18 3.68
N VAL A 294 -11.19 -16.40 3.38
CA VAL A 294 -9.94 -16.65 2.65
C VAL A 294 -10.28 -17.30 1.31
N TRP A 295 -9.64 -16.81 0.25
CA TRP A 295 -9.82 -17.38 -1.07
C TRP A 295 -9.23 -18.79 -1.14
N ASP A 296 -10.07 -19.80 -1.42
CA ASP A 296 -9.64 -21.16 -1.71
C ASP A 296 -10.45 -21.71 -2.90
N PRO A 297 -9.83 -22.00 -4.06
CA PRO A 297 -10.55 -22.46 -5.24
C PRO A 297 -11.22 -23.84 -5.05
N ARG A 298 -10.85 -24.58 -3.99
CA ARG A 298 -11.45 -25.89 -3.66
C ARG A 298 -12.78 -25.74 -2.91
N VAL A 299 -12.95 -24.65 -2.17
CA VAL A 299 -14.08 -24.41 -1.26
C VAL A 299 -14.96 -23.28 -1.77
N SER A 300 -14.35 -22.18 -2.21
CA SER A 300 -15.00 -21.01 -2.81
C SER A 300 -15.31 -21.27 -4.29
N LYS A 301 -16.37 -22.04 -4.57
CA LYS A 301 -16.92 -22.09 -5.94
C LYS A 301 -17.58 -20.73 -6.23
N ARG A 302 -17.19 -20.12 -7.35
CA ARG A 302 -17.90 -18.97 -7.93
C ARG A 302 -19.32 -19.35 -8.30
#